data_AF-A0A7D8Z713-F1
#
_entry.id   AF-A0A7D8Z713-F1
#
_cell.length_a   1.000
_cell.length_b   1.000
_cell.length_c   1.000
_cell.angle_alpha   90.00
_cell.angle_beta   90.00
_cell.angle_gamma   90.00
#
_symmetry.space_group_name_H-M   'P 1'
#
loop_
_entity.id
_entity.type
_entity.pdbx_description
1 polymer ?
#
loop_
_entity_poly.entity_id
_entity_poly.type
_entity_poly.pdbx_seq_one_letter_code
_entity_poly.pdbx_strand_id
1 'polypeptide(L)'
;MLKSAIAASLFAATAVLAQSGGPQINTPGALTECQPVLLTWNGGQGPYFVSVIPGGQPGAAALVDFGEQTGNQLTWRVNLAAGTQISLKIVDQTGNTNYAQAVSIQKGSDTSCVGKPVENGAASGAST
;
A
#
# COMPACT_ATOMS: atom_id res chain seq x y z
N MET A 1 26.72 23.03 -59.08
CA MET A 1 27.31 23.02 -57.72
C MET A 1 26.44 23.86 -56.81
N LEU A 2 25.52 23.26 -56.06
CA LEU A 2 24.76 23.95 -55.00
C LEU A 2 24.68 23.01 -53.79
N LYS A 3 24.96 23.60 -52.63
CA LYS A 3 25.49 22.99 -51.41
C LYS A 3 24.41 22.25 -50.60
N SER A 4 24.84 21.19 -49.93
CA SER A 4 24.10 20.36 -48.98
C SER A 4 23.32 21.12 -47.91
N ALA A 5 22.24 20.52 -47.44
CA ALA A 5 21.85 20.59 -46.02
C ALA A 5 21.15 19.27 -45.64
N ILE A 6 21.89 18.37 -44.99
CA ILE A 6 21.34 17.18 -44.33
C ILE A 6 20.87 17.67 -42.95
N ALA A 7 19.55 17.72 -42.74
CA ALA A 7 18.98 18.04 -41.44
C ALA A 7 19.06 16.79 -40.55
N ALA A 8 20.03 16.74 -39.65
CA ALA A 8 20.10 15.72 -38.62
C ALA A 8 19.16 16.11 -37.46
N SER A 9 18.02 15.44 -37.37
CA SER A 9 17.06 15.57 -36.26
C SER A 9 17.64 14.93 -35.01
N LEU A 10 18.13 15.74 -34.07
CA LEU A 10 18.45 15.31 -32.71
C LEU A 10 17.13 15.13 -31.93
N PHE A 11 16.67 13.90 -31.78
CA PHE A 11 15.74 13.55 -30.72
C PHE A 11 16.53 13.46 -29.41
N ALA A 12 16.61 14.56 -28.67
CA ALA A 12 17.00 14.52 -27.27
C ALA A 12 15.81 13.95 -26.47
N ALA A 13 15.77 12.63 -26.28
CA ALA A 13 14.89 12.02 -25.30
C ALA A 13 15.42 12.39 -23.91
N THR A 14 14.88 13.46 -23.31
CA THR A 14 15.03 13.69 -21.88
C THR A 14 14.25 12.58 -21.17
N ALA A 15 14.94 11.49 -20.84
CA ALA A 15 14.46 10.56 -19.84
C ALA A 15 14.35 11.34 -18.53
N VAL A 16 13.14 11.80 -18.21
CA VAL A 16 12.80 12.16 -16.84
C VAL A 16 12.93 10.86 -16.07
N LEU A 17 14.08 10.64 -15.43
CA LEU A 17 14.14 9.74 -14.30
C LEU A 17 13.21 10.37 -13.27
N ALA A 18 11.95 9.95 -13.28
CA ALA A 18 11.11 10.12 -12.12
C ALA A 18 11.90 9.41 -11.01
N GLN A 19 12.59 10.20 -10.19
CA GLN A 19 13.04 9.74 -8.88
C GLN A 19 11.77 9.58 -8.06
N SER A 20 10.88 8.66 -8.45
CA SER A 20 9.79 8.21 -7.60
C SER A 20 10.51 7.48 -6.48
N GLY A 21 10.79 8.20 -5.39
CA GLY A 21 11.20 7.57 -4.14
C GLY A 21 10.26 6.39 -3.86
N GLY A 22 10.75 5.35 -3.20
CA GLY A 22 9.94 4.18 -2.87
C GLY A 22 8.62 4.56 -2.19
N PRO A 23 7.62 3.65 -2.20
CA PRO A 23 6.30 3.96 -1.65
C PRO A 23 6.43 4.44 -0.21
N GLN A 24 5.59 5.35 0.24
CA GLN A 24 5.53 5.78 1.64
C GLN A 24 4.11 5.60 2.15
N ILE A 25 3.91 4.69 3.10
CA ILE A 25 2.61 4.47 3.73
C ILE A 25 2.48 5.31 5.01
N ASN A 26 1.37 6.02 5.13
CA ASN A 26 1.12 6.86 6.28
C ASN A 26 0.85 6.02 7.54
N THR A 27 1.37 6.47 8.68
CA THR A 27 1.01 5.90 9.98
C THR A 27 -0.40 6.35 10.34
N PRO A 28 -1.36 5.44 10.60
CA PRO A 28 -2.71 5.82 11.03
C PRO A 28 -2.68 6.54 12.37
N GLY A 29 -3.51 7.57 12.55
CA GLY A 29 -3.59 8.30 13.81
C GLY A 29 -4.17 7.46 14.96
N ALA A 30 -5.24 6.71 14.70
CA ALA A 30 -5.84 5.77 15.65
C ALA A 30 -6.45 4.57 14.93
N LEU A 31 -6.37 3.40 15.55
CA LEU A 31 -7.02 2.17 15.10
C LEU A 31 -7.94 1.69 16.21
N THR A 32 -9.21 1.43 15.89
CA THR A 32 -10.21 0.96 16.85
C THR A 32 -10.89 -0.26 16.27
N GLU A 33 -11.07 -1.31 17.08
CA GLU A 33 -11.75 -2.54 16.65
C GLU A 33 -13.05 -2.24 15.89
N CYS A 34 -13.20 -2.89 14.74
CA CYS A 34 -14.37 -2.86 13.87
C CYS A 34 -14.78 -1.51 13.32
N GLN A 35 -13.96 -0.48 13.52
CA GLN A 35 -14.11 0.81 12.85
C GLN A 35 -13.36 0.81 11.53
N PRO A 36 -13.89 1.49 10.50
CA PRO A 36 -13.16 1.71 9.26
C PRO A 36 -12.03 2.73 9.49
N VAL A 37 -10.87 2.45 8.91
CA VAL A 37 -9.75 3.39 8.80
C VAL A 37 -9.32 3.51 7.35
N LEU A 38 -9.06 4.73 6.90
CA LEU A 38 -8.49 4.99 5.58
C LEU A 38 -6.97 4.92 5.65
N LEU A 39 -6.40 3.93 4.99
CA LEU A 39 -4.96 3.82 4.76
C LEU A 39 -4.62 4.56 3.48
N THR A 40 -3.52 5.32 3.49
CA THR A 40 -3.08 6.11 2.33
C THR A 40 -1.57 6.02 2.17
N TRP A 41 -1.11 6.10 0.93
CA TRP A 41 0.30 6.11 0.57
C TRP A 41 0.58 6.99 -0.64
N ASN A 42 1.82 7.44 -0.77
CA ASN A 42 2.31 8.20 -1.92
C ASN A 42 3.68 7.66 -2.38
N GLY A 43 4.20 8.22 -3.49
CA GLY A 43 5.45 7.74 -4.09
C GLY A 43 5.33 6.30 -4.62
N GLY A 44 6.48 5.71 -4.96
CA GLY A 44 6.57 4.39 -5.55
C GLY A 44 5.91 4.28 -6.93
N GLN A 45 5.77 3.05 -7.41
CA GLN A 45 5.14 2.73 -8.68
C GLN A 45 4.12 1.59 -8.50
N GLY A 46 2.83 1.90 -8.65
CA GLY A 46 1.75 0.93 -8.51
C GLY A 46 1.68 -0.12 -9.64
N PRO A 47 1.27 -1.36 -9.37
CA PRO A 47 0.48 -1.76 -8.20
C PRO A 47 1.28 -1.87 -6.90
N TYR A 48 0.56 -1.82 -5.79
CA TYR A 48 1.10 -1.90 -4.44
C TYR A 48 0.56 -3.13 -3.73
N PHE A 49 1.37 -3.74 -2.86
CA PHE A 49 0.96 -4.82 -1.97
C PHE A 49 1.01 -4.30 -0.54
N VAL A 50 -0.16 -4.24 0.10
CA VAL A 50 -0.30 -3.71 1.46
C VAL A 50 -0.60 -4.84 2.43
N SER A 51 0.07 -4.86 3.57
CA SER A 51 -0.14 -5.84 4.63
C SER A 51 0.00 -5.22 6.01
N VAL A 52 -0.64 -5.86 7.00
CA VAL A 52 -0.47 -5.59 8.42
C VAL A 52 0.45 -6.67 8.99
N ILE A 53 1.52 -6.26 9.65
CA ILE A 53 2.48 -7.16 10.31
C ILE A 53 2.55 -6.87 11.82
N PRO A 54 3.09 -7.76 12.65
CA PRO A 54 3.40 -7.43 14.03
C PRO A 54 4.28 -6.18 14.14
N GLY A 55 3.95 -5.30 15.10
CA GLY A 55 4.59 -4.00 15.23
C GLY A 55 6.08 -4.08 15.47
N GLY A 56 6.86 -3.32 14.69
CA GLY A 56 8.32 -3.27 14.82
C GLY A 56 9.04 -4.56 14.42
N GLN A 57 8.38 -5.48 13.70
CA GLN A 57 8.97 -6.75 13.25
C GLN A 57 9.02 -6.85 11.71
N PRO A 58 9.92 -6.14 11.02
CA PRO A 58 10.11 -6.32 9.58
C PRO A 58 10.41 -7.78 9.23
N GLY A 59 9.72 -8.31 8.22
CA GLY A 59 9.91 -9.69 7.75
C GLY A 59 9.07 -10.74 8.48
N ALA A 60 8.33 -10.37 9.54
CA ALA A 60 7.33 -11.25 10.14
C ALA A 60 6.18 -11.55 9.15
N ALA A 61 5.51 -12.68 9.36
CA ALA A 61 4.33 -13.04 8.60
C ALA A 61 3.22 -11.98 8.76
N ALA A 62 2.46 -11.76 7.70
CA ALA A 62 1.33 -10.83 7.73
C ALA A 62 0.22 -11.36 8.65
N LEU A 63 -0.29 -10.48 9.52
CA LEU A 63 -1.53 -10.68 10.26
C LEU A 63 -2.75 -10.48 9.36
N VAL A 64 -2.62 -9.55 8.41
CA VAL A 64 -3.62 -9.26 7.38
C VAL A 64 -2.89 -8.97 6.08
N ASP A 65 -3.35 -9.58 5.00
CA ASP A 65 -2.90 -9.30 3.64
C ASP A 65 -4.07 -8.73 2.84
N PHE A 66 -3.88 -7.55 2.26
CA PHE A 66 -4.91 -6.91 1.44
C PHE A 66 -4.73 -7.23 -0.06
N GLY A 67 -3.66 -7.92 -0.44
CA GLY A 67 -3.34 -8.22 -1.83
C GLY A 67 -2.94 -6.98 -2.64
N GLU A 68 -3.10 -7.08 -3.96
CA GLU A 68 -2.75 -6.03 -4.91
C GLU A 68 -3.71 -4.84 -4.83
N GLN A 69 -3.16 -3.63 -4.80
CA GLN A 69 -3.87 -2.36 -4.78
C GLN A 69 -3.42 -1.50 -5.97
N THR A 70 -4.36 -1.03 -6.78
CA THR A 70 -4.08 -0.18 -7.95
C THR A 70 -4.15 1.31 -7.64
N GLY A 71 -4.80 1.68 -6.52
CA GLY A 71 -4.91 3.06 -6.04
C GLY A 71 -3.82 3.45 -5.05
N ASN A 72 -4.03 4.60 -4.40
CA ASN A 72 -3.17 5.16 -3.36
C ASN A 72 -3.80 5.13 -1.97
N GLN A 73 -4.93 4.43 -1.84
CA GLN A 73 -5.71 4.34 -0.62
C GLN A 73 -6.48 3.03 -0.53
N LEU A 74 -6.73 2.59 0.69
CA LEU A 74 -7.54 1.42 1.02
C LEU A 74 -8.29 1.68 2.32
N THR A 75 -9.58 1.34 2.36
CA THR A 75 -10.34 1.35 3.61
C THR A 75 -10.25 -0.02 4.27
N TRP A 76 -9.75 -0.07 5.49
CA TRP A 76 -9.68 -1.28 6.29
C TRP A 76 -10.68 -1.20 7.45
N ARG A 77 -11.59 -2.17 7.55
CA ARG A 77 -12.35 -2.39 8.79
C ARG A 77 -11.47 -3.19 9.75
N VAL A 78 -10.99 -2.55 10.82
CA VAL A 78 -9.98 -3.12 11.73
C VAL A 78 -10.49 -4.40 12.40
N ASN A 79 -10.09 -5.54 11.85
CA ASN A 79 -10.52 -6.90 12.21
C ASN A 79 -9.53 -7.63 13.12
N LEU A 80 -8.61 -6.90 13.74
CA LEU A 80 -7.65 -7.41 14.72
C LEU A 80 -8.04 -6.93 16.12
N ALA A 81 -7.74 -7.74 17.14
CA ALA A 81 -8.14 -7.47 18.51
C ALA A 81 -7.38 -6.28 19.12
N ALA A 82 -8.02 -5.58 20.06
CA ALA A 82 -7.40 -4.54 20.86
C ALA A 82 -6.16 -5.05 21.60
N GLY A 83 -5.18 -4.17 21.78
CA GLY A 83 -3.87 -4.50 22.35
C GLY A 83 -2.91 -5.15 21.35
N THR A 84 -3.36 -5.53 20.15
CA THR A 84 -2.44 -5.98 19.10
C THR A 84 -1.59 -4.80 18.63
N GLN A 85 -0.28 -4.93 18.76
CA GLN A 85 0.69 -3.98 18.21
C GLN A 85 0.98 -4.34 16.75
N ILE A 86 0.76 -3.41 15.83
CA ILE A 86 0.94 -3.65 14.40
C ILE A 86 1.82 -2.59 13.75
N SER A 87 2.37 -2.93 12.58
CA SER A 87 2.93 -1.99 11.61
C SER A 87 2.29 -2.25 10.25
N LEU A 88 2.09 -1.20 9.45
CA LEU A 88 1.72 -1.37 8.05
C LEU A 88 2.98 -1.55 7.21
N LYS A 89 2.93 -2.46 6.24
CA LYS A 89 3.96 -2.67 5.24
C LYS A 89 3.35 -2.42 3.87
N ILE A 90 4.06 -1.66 3.04
CA ILE A 90 3.75 -1.49 1.62
C ILE A 90 4.95 -1.92 0.78
N VAL A 91 4.68 -2.65 -0.30
CA VAL A 91 5.66 -2.99 -1.34
C VAL A 91 5.11 -2.51 -2.68
N ASP A 92 5.90 -1.80 -3.48
CA ASP A 92 5.49 -1.43 -4.84
C ASP A 92 5.90 -2.50 -5.87
N GLN A 93 5.46 -2.35 -7.13
CA GLN A 93 5.73 -3.34 -8.18
C GLN A 93 7.23 -3.52 -8.48
N THR A 94 8.06 -2.55 -8.11
CA THR A 94 9.52 -2.58 -8.32
C THR A 94 10.25 -3.24 -7.15
N GLY A 95 9.52 -3.66 -6.11
CA GLY A 95 10.05 -4.29 -4.91
C GLY A 95 10.49 -3.30 -3.82
N ASN A 96 10.30 -1.99 -4.02
CA ASN A 96 10.61 -1.01 -2.99
C ASN A 96 9.63 -1.17 -1.83
N THR A 97 10.15 -1.18 -0.60
CA THR A 97 9.36 -1.44 0.60
C THR A 97 9.40 -0.25 1.55
N ASN A 98 8.28 0.01 2.21
CA ASN A 98 8.19 0.96 3.32
C ASN A 98 7.30 0.42 4.44
N TYR A 99 7.53 0.96 5.64
CA TYR A 99 6.84 0.57 6.86
C TYR A 99 6.34 1.80 7.60
N ALA A 100 5.11 1.74 8.09
CA ALA A 100 4.61 2.69 9.07
C ALA A 100 5.17 2.40 10.48
N GLN A 101 5.15 3.43 11.33
CA GLN A 101 5.47 3.28 12.75
C GLN A 101 4.51 2.29 13.41
N ALA A 102 4.97 1.62 14.47
CA ALA A 102 4.14 0.68 15.18
C ALA A 102 3.01 1.42 15.93
N VAL A 103 1.78 0.91 15.83
CA VAL A 103 0.58 1.44 16.51
C VAL A 103 -0.20 0.32 17.19
N SER A 104 -0.85 0.62 18.32
CA SER A 104 -1.67 -0.33 19.06
C SER A 104 -3.15 -0.15 18.73
N ILE A 105 -3.85 -1.26 18.53
CA ILE A 105 -5.31 -1.23 18.31
C ILE A 105 -6.04 -0.96 19.62
N GLN A 106 -6.94 0.01 19.58
CA GLN A 106 -7.79 0.40 20.70
C GLN A 106 -9.08 -0.43 20.72
N LYS A 107 -9.61 -0.60 21.93
CA LYS A 107 -10.89 -1.29 22.12
C LYS A 107 -12.02 -0.54 21.45
N GLY A 108 -12.80 -1.24 20.63
CA GLY A 108 -14.03 -0.73 20.03
C GLY A 108 -15.26 -1.00 20.89
N SER A 109 -16.37 -0.35 20.55
CA SER A 109 -17.70 -0.69 21.07
C SER A 109 -18.31 -1.92 20.38
N ASP A 110 -17.74 -2.31 19.23
CA ASP A 110 -18.09 -3.50 18.45
C ASP A 110 -16.82 -4.34 18.26
N THR A 111 -16.94 -5.66 18.41
CA THR A 111 -15.86 -6.63 18.20
C THR A 111 -16.26 -7.72 17.20
N SER A 112 -17.41 -7.58 16.54
CA SER A 112 -18.00 -8.58 15.63
C SER A 112 -17.13 -8.94 14.43
N CYS A 113 -16.27 -8.01 14.00
CA CYS A 113 -15.33 -8.18 12.89
C CYS A 113 -14.03 -8.90 13.28
N VAL A 114 -13.71 -9.01 14.58
CA VAL A 114 -12.40 -9.50 15.01
C VAL A 114 -12.22 -10.95 14.57
N GLY A 115 -11.09 -11.25 13.92
CA GLY A 115 -10.78 -12.58 13.37
C GLY A 115 -11.57 -12.95 12.10
N LYS A 116 -12.41 -12.05 11.57
CA LYS A 116 -13.04 -12.23 10.26
C LYS A 116 -12.02 -11.93 9.15
N PRO A 117 -12.12 -12.57 7.98
CA PRO A 117 -11.30 -12.21 6.84
C PRO A 117 -11.54 -10.73 6.45
N VAL A 118 -10.57 -10.12 5.80
CA VAL A 118 -10.77 -8.80 5.20
C VAL A 118 -11.81 -8.89 4.10
N GLU A 119 -12.78 -7.99 4.14
CA GLU A 119 -13.75 -7.84 3.07
C GLU A 119 -13.09 -7.05 1.93
N ASN A 120 -12.23 -7.73 1.18
CA ASN A 120 -11.72 -7.17 -0.06
C ASN A 120 -12.87 -7.10 -1.06
N GLY A 121 -13.26 -5.90 -1.48
CA GLY A 121 -14.24 -5.66 -2.54
C GLY A 121 -13.76 -6.12 -3.93
N ALA A 122 -13.06 -7.26 -4.03
CA ALA A 122 -12.83 -7.96 -5.27
C ALA A 122 -14.04 -8.86 -5.52
N ALA A 123 -14.86 -8.47 -6.50
CA ALA A 123 -15.95 -9.28 -6.99
C ALA A 123 -15.44 -10.69 -7.30
N SER A 124 -15.98 -11.68 -6.58
CA SER A 124 -15.93 -13.08 -7.01
C SER A 124 -16.71 -13.19 -8.33
N GLY A 125 -16.02 -12.99 -9.45
CA GLY A 125 -16.47 -13.44 -10.76
C GLY A 125 -16.39 -14.96 -10.80
N ALA A 126 -17.31 -15.63 -10.11
CA ALA A 126 -17.51 -17.06 -10.25
C ALA A 126 -18.17 -17.28 -11.62
N SER A 127 -17.39 -17.77 -12.58
CA SER A 127 -17.91 -18.30 -13.84
C SER A 127 -18.45 -19.71 -13.58
N THR A 128 -19.74 -19.93 -13.82
CA THR A 128 -20.32 -21.23 -14.16
C THR A 128 -21.34 -21.02 -15.26
#